data_AF-A0A933HSN9-F1
#
_entry.id   AF-A0A933HSN9-F1
#
_cell.length_a   1.000
_cell.length_b   1.000
_cell.length_c   1.000
_cell.angle_alpha   90.00
_cell.angle_beta   90.00
_cell.angle_gamma   90.00
#
_symmetry.space_group_name_H-M   'P 1'
#
loop_
_entity.id
_entity.type
_entity.pdbx_description
1 polymer ?
#
loop_
_entity_poly.entity_id
_entity_poly.type
_entity_poly.pdbx_seq_one_letter_code
_entity_poly.pdbx_strand_id
1 'polypeptide(L)'
;MDNTSTPLTFQQAIDLFRQIYRRFEKIEGRPWGIEGSVMELVKQVGELAKHVMVAEKYYFTGRETIKGYETNKEISGDELADIFAMLVRISDYYGIDLEQAHIQARRMEAESLDERGV
;
A
#
# COMPACT_ATOMS: atom_id res chain seq x y z
N MET A 1 -9.72 24.27 15.35
CA MET A 1 -10.60 23.16 15.79
C MET A 1 -9.69 21.98 16.01
N ASP A 2 -9.60 21.56 17.27
CA ASP A 2 -8.71 20.50 17.73
C ASP A 2 -9.24 19.17 17.16
N ASN A 3 -8.57 18.62 16.15
CA ASN A 3 -8.96 17.35 15.53
C ASN A 3 -8.23 16.22 16.25
N THR A 4 -8.59 15.99 17.50
CA THR A 4 -8.17 14.82 18.28
C THR A 4 -9.06 13.63 17.94
N SER A 5 -9.08 13.24 16.66
CA SER A 5 -9.67 11.95 16.29
C SER A 5 -8.73 10.85 16.76
N THR A 6 -9.26 9.88 17.53
CA THR A 6 -8.53 8.66 17.87
C THR A 6 -8.00 8.03 16.58
N PRO A 7 -6.71 7.65 16.51
CA PRO A 7 -6.15 6.99 15.34
C PRO A 7 -6.99 5.77 14.96
N LEU A 8 -7.21 5.56 13.66
CA LEU A 8 -7.88 4.35 13.18
C LEU A 8 -7.06 3.13 13.56
N THR A 9 -7.74 2.07 14.01
CA THR A 9 -7.14 0.73 14.10
C THR A 9 -6.79 0.21 12.71
N PHE A 10 -5.92 -0.81 12.64
CA PHE A 10 -5.54 -1.44 11.38
C PHE A 10 -6.75 -1.99 10.63
N GLN A 11 -7.64 -2.69 11.33
CA GLN A 11 -8.90 -3.19 10.79
C GLN A 11 -9.80 -2.05 10.27
N GLN A 12 -9.91 -0.93 10.99
CA GLN A 12 -10.69 0.23 10.53
C GLN A 12 -10.10 0.87 9.26
N ALA A 13 -8.78 0.89 9.11
CA ALA A 13 -8.14 1.38 7.89
C ALA A 13 -8.42 0.47 6.68
N ILE A 14 -8.38 -0.85 6.88
CA ILE A 14 -8.78 -1.84 5.86
C ILE A 14 -10.26 -1.65 5.48
N ASP A 15 -11.14 -1.51 6.48
CA ASP A 15 -12.57 -1.37 6.26
C ASP A 15 -12.95 -0.04 5.60
N LEU A 16 -12.19 1.03 5.85
CA LEU A 16 -12.31 2.30 5.13
C LEU A 16 -12.06 2.09 3.63
N PHE A 17 -10.97 1.41 3.26
CA PHE A 17 -10.69 1.12 1.86
C PHE A 17 -11.73 0.18 1.24
N ARG A 18 -12.19 -0.85 1.98
CA ARG A 18 -13.28 -1.75 1.54
C ARG A 18 -14.54 -0.99 1.13
N GLN A 19 -14.93 0.01 1.92
CA GLN A 19 -16.08 0.84 1.59
C GLN A 19 -15.88 1.65 0.30
N ILE A 20 -14.66 2.13 0.06
CA ILE A 20 -14.31 2.91 -1.12
C ILE A 20 -14.27 2.02 -2.36
N TYR A 21 -13.56 0.89 -2.34
CA TYR A 21 -13.43 0.09 -3.56
C TYR A 21 -14.75 -0.57 -3.96
N ARG A 22 -15.64 -0.92 -3.02
CA ARG A 22 -17.01 -1.38 -3.35
C ARG A 22 -17.84 -0.32 -4.07
N ARG A 23 -17.51 0.96 -3.90
CA ARG A 23 -18.11 2.05 -4.70
C ARG A 23 -17.47 2.13 -6.08
N PHE A 24 -16.15 1.90 -6.18
CA PHE A 24 -15.46 1.83 -7.47
C PHE A 24 -15.97 0.68 -8.35
N GLU A 25 -16.24 -0.49 -7.79
CA GLU A 25 -16.79 -1.65 -8.52
C GLU A 25 -18.06 -1.31 -9.33
N LYS A 26 -18.83 -0.30 -8.92
CA LYS A 26 -20.05 0.13 -9.61
C LYS A 26 -19.79 0.92 -10.90
N ILE A 27 -18.58 1.43 -11.08
CA ILE A 27 -18.17 2.29 -12.20
C ILE A 27 -16.96 1.75 -12.96
N GLU A 28 -16.47 0.56 -12.60
CA GLU A 28 -15.37 -0.09 -13.30
C GLU A 28 -15.78 -0.43 -14.74
N GLY A 29 -14.90 -0.14 -15.70
CA GLY A 29 -15.13 -0.52 -17.11
C GLY A 29 -15.10 -2.04 -17.34
N ARG A 30 -14.36 -2.76 -16.49
CA ARG A 30 -14.31 -4.24 -16.41
C ARG A 30 -14.12 -4.60 -14.95
N PRO A 31 -14.83 -5.60 -14.38
CA PRO A 31 -14.60 -6.06 -13.02
C PRO A 31 -13.13 -6.43 -12.79
N TRP A 32 -12.54 -5.91 -11.72
CA TRP A 32 -11.16 -6.25 -11.37
C TRP A 32 -11.12 -7.62 -10.70
N GLY A 33 -10.72 -8.64 -11.46
CA GLY A 33 -10.31 -9.94 -10.91
C GLY A 33 -8.96 -9.85 -10.21
N ILE A 34 -8.40 -11.01 -9.86
CA ILE A 34 -7.07 -11.07 -9.25
C ILE A 34 -5.99 -10.51 -10.19
N GLU A 35 -6.13 -10.71 -11.50
CA GLU A 35 -5.19 -10.21 -12.50
C GLU A 35 -5.16 -8.67 -12.49
N GLY A 36 -6.33 -8.04 -12.41
CA GLY A 36 -6.46 -6.58 -12.29
C GLY A 36 -5.77 -6.04 -11.04
N SER A 37 -6.01 -6.68 -9.90
CA SER A 37 -5.43 -6.28 -8.62
C SER A 37 -3.90 -6.44 -8.59
N VAL A 38 -3.36 -7.51 -9.18
CA VAL A 38 -1.92 -7.73 -9.28
C VAL A 38 -1.28 -6.77 -10.28
N MET A 39 -1.91 -6.50 -11.42
CA MET A 39 -1.41 -5.52 -12.39
C MET A 39 -1.32 -4.12 -11.77
N GLU A 40 -2.34 -3.68 -11.03
CA GLU A 40 -2.32 -2.40 -10.34
C GLU A 40 -1.27 -2.38 -9.21
N LEU A 41 -1.13 -3.47 -8.43
CA LEU A 41 -0.08 -3.57 -7.42
C LEU A 41 1.30 -3.34 -8.03
N VAL A 42 1.61 -4.01 -9.14
CA VAL A 42 2.91 -3.87 -9.81
C VAL A 42 3.11 -2.47 -10.37
N LYS A 43 2.06 -1.86 -10.93
CA LYS A 43 2.09 -0.45 -11.37
C LYS A 43 2.52 0.48 -10.22
N GLN A 44 1.86 0.39 -9.07
CA GLN A 44 2.11 1.29 -7.94
C GLN A 44 3.46 1.03 -7.26
N VAL A 45 3.93 -0.21 -7.24
CA VAL A 45 5.32 -0.52 -6.85
C VAL A 45 6.33 0.17 -7.78
N GLY A 46 6.06 0.18 -9.09
CA GLY A 46 6.90 0.88 -10.07
C GLY A 46 6.90 2.40 -9.88
N GLU A 47 5.74 3.00 -9.59
CA GLU A 47 5.62 4.43 -9.29
C GLU A 47 6.34 4.79 -7.99
N LEU A 48 6.16 4.02 -6.91
CA LEU A 48 6.91 4.20 -5.66
C LEU A 48 8.42 4.10 -5.92
N ALA A 49 8.88 3.11 -6.67
CA ALA A 49 10.29 2.95 -7.00
C ALA A 49 10.84 4.16 -7.76
N LYS A 50 10.09 4.69 -8.74
CA LYS A 50 10.43 5.94 -9.43
C LYS A 50 10.60 7.09 -8.44
N HIS A 51 9.66 7.27 -7.51
CA HIS A 51 9.70 8.35 -6.51
C HIS A 51 10.87 8.22 -5.54
N VAL A 52 11.18 7.00 -5.07
CA VAL A 52 12.37 6.71 -4.26
C VAL A 52 13.65 7.02 -5.04
N MET A 53 13.74 6.62 -6.31
CA MET A 53 14.91 6.90 -7.14
C MET A 53 15.16 8.40 -7.33
N VAL A 54 14.11 9.21 -7.47
CA VAL A 54 14.24 10.67 -7.51
C VAL A 54 14.69 11.21 -6.14
N ALA A 55 14.03 10.81 -5.06
CA ALA A 55 14.30 11.32 -3.71
C ALA A 55 15.74 11.04 -3.26
N GLU A 56 16.24 9.84 -3.57
CA GLU A 56 17.58 9.37 -3.22
C GLU A 56 18.63 9.73 -4.29
N LYS A 57 18.26 10.55 -5.29
CA LYS A 57 19.17 11.05 -6.34
C LYS A 57 19.89 9.95 -7.14
N TYR A 58 19.21 8.84 -7.41
CA TYR A 58 19.73 7.79 -8.31
C TYR A 58 19.74 8.23 -9.77
N TYR A 59 18.87 9.17 -10.15
CA TYR A 59 18.88 9.77 -11.48
C TYR A 59 19.93 10.89 -11.60
N PHE A 60 20.24 11.29 -12.84
CA PHE A 60 21.09 12.44 -13.10
C PHE A 60 20.50 13.73 -12.51
N THR A 61 21.38 14.67 -12.13
CA THR A 61 20.99 15.97 -11.58
C THR A 61 20.03 16.72 -12.49
N GLY A 62 18.93 17.22 -11.94
CA GLY A 62 17.88 17.93 -12.68
C GLY A 62 16.75 17.04 -13.15
N ARG A 63 16.82 15.71 -12.97
CA ARG A 63 15.72 14.78 -13.29
C ARG A 63 14.44 15.15 -12.55
N GLU A 64 14.55 15.57 -11.30
CA GLU A 64 13.47 16.00 -10.41
C GLU A 64 12.68 17.20 -10.94
N THR A 65 13.25 17.95 -11.89
CA THR A 65 12.60 19.11 -12.53
C THR A 65 11.82 18.75 -13.81
N ILE A 66 11.95 17.51 -14.28
CA ILE A 66 11.25 17.01 -15.46
C ILE A 66 9.82 16.62 -15.07
N LYS A 67 8.83 17.05 -15.86
CA LYS A 67 7.43 16.69 -15.67
C LYS A 67 7.24 15.16 -15.56
N GLY A 68 6.56 14.72 -14.51
CA GLY A 68 6.34 13.31 -14.16
C GLY A 68 7.38 12.71 -13.20
N TYR A 69 8.42 13.47 -12.84
CA TYR A 69 9.46 13.10 -11.88
C TYR A 69 9.41 13.94 -10.61
N GLU A 70 8.44 14.85 -10.47
CA GLU A 70 8.22 15.58 -9.24
C GLU A 70 7.97 14.59 -8.09
N THR A 71 8.69 14.75 -6.97
CA THR A 71 8.57 13.85 -5.82
C THR A 71 8.60 14.63 -4.52
N ASN A 72 7.81 14.18 -3.56
CA ASN A 72 7.84 14.62 -2.17
C ASN A 72 7.31 13.48 -1.27
N LYS A 73 7.22 13.75 0.04
CA LYS A 73 6.78 12.74 1.02
C LYS A 73 5.32 12.37 0.81
N GLU A 74 4.49 13.34 0.43
CA GLU A 74 3.06 13.18 0.20
C GLU A 74 2.81 12.23 -0.98
N ILE A 75 3.47 12.47 -2.13
CA ILE A 75 3.40 11.61 -3.31
C ILE A 75 3.86 10.19 -2.99
N SER A 76 4.97 10.05 -2.27
CA SER A 76 5.45 8.71 -1.87
C SER A 76 4.47 8.00 -0.92
N GLY A 77 3.77 8.77 -0.07
CA GLY A 77 2.73 8.28 0.81
C GLY A 77 1.49 7.79 0.06
N ASP A 78 1.10 8.50 -1.01
CA ASP A 78 -0.01 8.09 -1.88
C ASP A 78 0.29 6.75 -2.57
N GLU A 79 1.51 6.56 -3.10
CA GLU A 79 1.89 5.28 -3.71
C GLU A 79 1.92 4.11 -2.70
N LEU A 80 2.38 4.37 -1.47
CA LEU A 80 2.33 3.37 -0.39
C LEU A 80 0.88 3.01 -0.01
N ALA A 81 -0.02 3.99 0.01
CA ALA A 81 -1.43 3.78 0.27
C ALA A 81 -2.09 2.95 -0.85
N ASP A 82 -1.75 3.22 -2.11
CA ASP A 82 -2.25 2.47 -3.25
C ASP A 82 -1.72 1.03 -3.29
N ILE A 83 -0.45 0.80 -2.93
CA ILE A 83 0.09 -0.55 -2.73
C ILE A 83 -0.70 -1.27 -1.63
N PHE A 84 -0.93 -0.63 -0.49
CA PHE A 84 -1.70 -1.22 0.61
C PHE A 84 -3.13 -1.56 0.20
N ALA A 85 -3.79 -0.67 -0.55
CA ALA A 85 -5.10 -0.91 -1.13
C ALA A 85 -5.13 -2.18 -2.00
N MET A 86 -4.11 -2.40 -2.83
CA MET A 86 -4.05 -3.61 -3.65
C MET A 86 -3.79 -4.87 -2.83
N LEU A 87 -3.00 -4.80 -1.75
CA LEU A 87 -2.87 -5.92 -0.80
C LEU A 87 -4.22 -6.28 -0.18
N VAL A 88 -5.02 -5.29 0.23
CA VAL A 88 -6.37 -5.53 0.76
C VAL A 88 -7.27 -6.20 -0.28
N ARG A 89 -7.28 -5.72 -1.53
CA ARG A 89 -8.08 -6.32 -2.61
C ARG A 89 -7.68 -7.78 -2.89
N ILE A 90 -6.38 -8.06 -2.93
CA ILE A 90 -5.86 -9.42 -3.12
C ILE A 90 -6.27 -10.33 -1.95
N SER A 91 -6.15 -9.83 -0.71
CA SER A 91 -6.60 -10.57 0.47
C SER A 91 -8.08 -10.88 0.42
N ASP A 92 -8.92 -9.90 0.08
CA ASP A 92 -10.37 -10.07 -0.04
C ASP A 92 -10.73 -11.08 -1.14
N TYR A 93 -10.02 -11.08 -2.27
CA TYR A 93 -10.23 -12.04 -3.36
C TYR A 93 -10.00 -13.50 -2.92
N TYR A 94 -8.97 -13.75 -2.11
CA TYR A 94 -8.62 -15.08 -1.62
C TYR A 94 -9.26 -15.44 -0.26
N GLY A 95 -10.04 -14.54 0.34
CA GLY A 95 -10.62 -14.74 1.68
C GLY A 95 -9.57 -14.77 2.81
N ILE A 96 -8.47 -14.05 2.63
CA ILE A 96 -7.39 -13.93 3.63
C ILE A 96 -7.76 -12.83 4.63
N ASP A 97 -7.74 -13.17 5.92
CA ASP A 97 -7.76 -12.18 6.99
C ASP A 97 -6.38 -11.54 7.10
N LEU A 98 -6.23 -10.34 6.54
CA LEU A 98 -4.96 -9.63 6.45
C LEU A 98 -4.42 -9.21 7.84
N GLU A 99 -5.30 -8.88 8.79
CA GLU A 99 -4.90 -8.53 10.16
C GLU A 99 -4.33 -9.76 10.88
N GLN A 100 -5.05 -10.89 10.84
CA GLN A 100 -4.56 -12.13 11.45
C GLN A 100 -3.30 -12.65 10.76
N ALA A 101 -3.21 -12.55 9.43
CA ALA A 101 -2.01 -12.90 8.68
C ALA A 101 -0.80 -12.07 9.12
N HIS A 102 -0.98 -10.76 9.31
CA HIS A 102 0.08 -9.87 9.81
C HIS A 102 0.51 -10.25 11.22
N ILE A 103 -0.44 -10.45 12.15
CA ILE A 103 -0.16 -10.81 13.54
C ILE A 103 0.61 -12.14 13.60
N GLN A 104 0.18 -13.14 12.84
CA GLN A 104 0.85 -14.45 12.83
C GLN A 104 2.27 -14.35 12.29
N ALA A 105 2.50 -13.60 11.22
CA ALA A 105 3.83 -13.40 10.66
C ALA A 105 4.79 -12.73 11.67
N ARG A 106 4.33 -11.68 12.37
CA ARG A 106 5.14 -11.00 13.40
C ARG A 106 5.43 -11.89 14.61
N ARG A 107 4.50 -12.75 15.02
CA ARG A 107 4.72 -13.73 16.09
C ARG A 107 5.78 -14.76 15.73
N MET A 108 5.70 -15.33 14.53
CA MET A 108 6.71 -16.27 14.04
C MET A 108 8.10 -15.62 13.92
N GLU A 109 8.17 -14.37 13.47
CA GLU A 109 9.41 -13.61 13.44
C GLU A 109 9.98 -13.39 14.84
N ALA A 110 9.14 -13.01 15.81
CA ALA A 110 9.56 -12.84 17.20
C ALA A 110 10.10 -14.15 17.80
N GLU A 111 9.38 -15.27 17.62
CA GLU A 111 9.84 -16.60 18.06
C GLU A 111 11.20 -16.96 17.45
N SER A 112 11.39 -16.70 16.14
CA SER A 112 12.67 -16.93 15.48
C SER A 112 13.81 -16.03 15.99
N LEU A 113 13.51 -14.84 16.51
CA LEU A 113 14.51 -13.95 17.09
C LEU A 113 14.87 -14.39 18.52
N ASP A 114 13.88 -14.77 19.32
CA ASP A 114 14.06 -15.32 20.67
C ASP A 114 14.96 -16.57 20.65
N GLU A 115 14.76 -17.47 19.67
CA GLU A 115 15.62 -18.65 19.46
C GLU A 115 17.09 -18.30 19.15
N ARG A 116 17.34 -17.09 18.63
CA ARG A 116 18.67 -16.56 18.30
C ARG A 116 19.26 -15.70 19.41
N GLY A 117 18.53 -15.50 20.50
CA GLY A 117 18.98 -14.73 21.67
C GLY A 117 19.04 -13.21 21.43
N VAL A 118 18.20 -12.68 20.54
CA VAL A 118 18.07 -11.24 20.25
C VAL A 118 16.73 -10.71 20.73
#